data_AF-A0A3D2EQR9-F1
#
_entry.id   AF-A0A3D2EQR9-F1
#
_cell.length_a   1.000
_cell.length_b   1.000
_cell.length_c   1.000
_cell.angle_alpha   90.00
_cell.angle_beta   90.00
_cell.angle_gamma   90.00
#
_symmetry.space_group_name_H-M   'P 1'
#
loop_
_entity.id
_entity.type
_entity.pdbx_description
1 polymer ?
#
loop_
_entity_poly.entity_id
_entity_poly.type
_entity_poly.pdbx_seq_one_letter_code
_entity_poly.pdbx_strand_id
1 'polypeptide(L)'
;MTAEAFRAAVSESLPPLAPGTALGLAVSGGPDSLALAHLTAAAFPHLRLRAAIVDHGLRPDSAAEAIAVRQRLTAFLPDVDILTWNPPFAVTVGRLEKARLARFGLLANWARAQGILRIWLGHHADDQAETIALRQARGTGAVGARGMARRRVDPDVIFERPLLDWPKQGLVDYCRAQGLSFVLDPTNNDPRTGRGLLRQQAAAPATVSRPPEPSVDPSVRASARGVVTDPMGYAWCRSNALDEATLSAVTAWVRGG
;
A
#
# COMPACT_ATOMS: atom_id res chain seq x y z
N MET A 1 4.44 -17.82 8.05
CA MET A 1 3.50 -16.67 8.12
C MET A 1 2.09 -17.23 8.18
N THR A 2 1.23 -16.74 9.08
CA THR A 2 -0.16 -17.21 9.23
C THR A 2 -1.14 -16.04 9.12
N ALA A 3 -2.41 -16.33 8.83
CA ALA A 3 -3.49 -15.33 8.80
C ALA A 3 -3.69 -14.67 10.18
N GLU A 4 -3.50 -15.41 11.26
CA GLU A 4 -3.59 -14.89 12.64
C GLU A 4 -2.47 -13.90 12.96
N ALA A 5 -1.21 -14.27 12.65
CA ALA A 5 -0.08 -13.37 12.82
C ALA A 5 -0.23 -12.11 11.94
N PHE A 6 -0.75 -12.26 10.73
CA PHE A 6 -1.07 -11.13 9.85
C PHE A 6 -2.16 -10.24 10.45
N ARG A 7 -3.24 -10.80 10.98
CA ARG A 7 -4.31 -10.04 11.64
C ARG A 7 -3.77 -9.26 12.85
N ALA A 8 -2.95 -9.89 13.68
CA ALA A 8 -2.35 -9.24 14.85
C ALA A 8 -1.46 -8.06 14.44
N ALA A 9 -0.55 -8.26 13.48
CA ALA A 9 0.34 -7.21 12.98
C ALA A 9 -0.43 -6.05 12.33
N VAL A 10 -1.52 -6.35 11.59
CA VAL A 10 -2.41 -5.32 11.04
C VAL A 10 -3.11 -4.56 12.16
N SER A 11 -3.61 -5.23 13.19
CA SER A 11 -4.33 -4.58 14.29
C SER A 11 -3.44 -3.69 15.15
N GLU A 12 -2.15 -4.02 15.25
CA GLU A 12 -1.15 -3.20 15.94
C GLU A 12 -0.74 -1.96 15.13
N SER A 13 -0.73 -2.07 13.80
CA SER A 13 -0.07 -1.09 12.92
C SER A 13 -0.99 -0.33 11.98
N LEU A 14 -2.23 -0.79 11.76
CA LEU A 14 -3.29 -0.12 11.03
C LEU A 14 -4.60 -0.02 11.84
N PRO A 15 -5.45 0.99 11.56
CA PRO A 15 -6.70 1.17 12.27
C PRO A 15 -7.64 0.00 12.12
N PRO A 16 -8.53 -0.19 13.12
CA PRO A 16 -9.53 -1.25 13.07
C PRO A 16 -10.37 -1.16 11.80
N LEU A 17 -10.74 -2.33 11.31
CA LEU A 17 -11.64 -2.51 10.15
C LEU A 17 -12.97 -3.04 10.70
N ALA A 18 -14.04 -2.27 10.51
CA ALA A 18 -15.36 -2.71 10.94
C ALA A 18 -15.88 -3.82 9.99
N PRO A 19 -16.64 -4.81 10.49
CA PRO A 19 -17.34 -5.77 9.66
C PRO A 19 -18.15 -5.11 8.54
N GLY A 20 -18.11 -5.70 7.34
CA GLY A 20 -18.80 -5.17 6.15
C GLY A 20 -18.09 -4.00 5.46
N THR A 21 -16.98 -3.48 6.00
CA THR A 21 -16.21 -2.41 5.36
C THR A 21 -15.64 -2.88 4.02
N ALA A 22 -15.75 -2.03 3.00
CA ALA A 22 -15.12 -2.26 1.70
C ALA A 22 -13.62 -1.94 1.78
N LEU A 23 -12.78 -2.91 1.38
CA LEU A 23 -11.33 -2.79 1.40
C LEU A 23 -10.77 -3.12 0.00
N GLY A 24 -9.98 -2.19 -0.54
CA GLY A 24 -9.32 -2.36 -1.82
C GLY A 24 -7.95 -3.00 -1.68
N LEU A 25 -7.58 -3.87 -2.61
CA LEU A 25 -6.26 -4.49 -2.68
C LEU A 25 -5.63 -4.20 -4.04
N ALA A 26 -4.47 -3.55 -4.07
CA ALA A 26 -3.76 -3.33 -5.33
C ALA A 26 -2.83 -4.52 -5.62
N VAL A 27 -3.16 -5.30 -6.64
CA VAL A 27 -2.45 -6.54 -6.97
C VAL A 27 -1.68 -6.41 -8.29
N SER A 28 -0.37 -6.67 -8.26
CA SER A 28 0.48 -6.65 -9.47
C SER A 28 0.69 -8.04 -10.08
N GLY A 29 0.37 -9.11 -9.36
CA GLY A 29 0.64 -10.49 -9.79
C GLY A 29 1.99 -11.06 -9.34
N GLY A 30 2.81 -10.22 -8.69
CA GLY A 30 4.00 -10.67 -7.98
C GLY A 30 3.66 -11.31 -6.62
N PRO A 31 4.61 -12.02 -6.01
CA PRO A 31 4.40 -12.80 -4.80
C PRO A 31 3.90 -11.93 -3.62
N ASP A 32 4.36 -10.68 -3.51
CA ASP A 32 4.02 -9.83 -2.35
C ASP A 32 2.56 -9.43 -2.35
N SER A 33 2.08 -9.04 -3.52
CA SER A 33 0.70 -8.60 -3.69
C SER A 33 -0.30 -9.76 -3.66
N LEU A 34 0.12 -10.96 -4.09
CA LEU A 34 -0.67 -12.19 -3.98
C LEU A 34 -0.70 -12.70 -2.54
N ALA A 35 0.43 -12.70 -1.84
CA ALA A 35 0.49 -13.00 -0.41
C ALA A 35 -0.38 -12.04 0.39
N LEU A 36 -0.31 -10.73 0.11
CA LEU A 36 -1.19 -9.73 0.71
C LEU A 36 -2.66 -10.09 0.52
N ALA A 37 -3.07 -10.39 -0.72
CA ALA A 37 -4.46 -10.67 -1.02
C ALA A 37 -4.96 -11.94 -0.32
N HIS A 38 -4.17 -13.01 -0.36
CA HIS A 38 -4.52 -14.29 0.25
C HIS A 38 -4.53 -14.21 1.78
N LEU A 39 -3.52 -13.57 2.39
CA LEU A 39 -3.50 -13.32 3.84
C LEU A 39 -4.70 -12.47 4.28
N THR A 40 -5.06 -11.44 3.50
CA THR A 40 -6.20 -10.58 3.83
C THR A 40 -7.53 -11.33 3.74
N ALA A 41 -7.74 -12.15 2.70
CA ALA A 41 -8.94 -12.97 2.57
C ALA A 41 -9.10 -13.95 3.74
N ALA A 42 -8.02 -14.60 4.16
CA ALA A 42 -8.04 -15.52 5.29
C ALA A 42 -8.17 -14.80 6.65
N ALA A 43 -7.48 -13.67 6.82
CA ALA A 43 -7.44 -12.93 8.08
C ALA A 43 -8.65 -12.02 8.30
N PHE A 44 -9.40 -11.65 7.26
CA PHE A 44 -10.51 -10.71 7.38
C PHE A 44 -11.73 -11.16 6.57
N PRO A 45 -12.29 -12.34 6.84
CA PRO A 45 -13.42 -12.91 6.06
C PRO A 45 -14.72 -12.10 6.20
N HIS A 46 -14.78 -11.16 7.15
CA HIS A 46 -15.94 -10.28 7.40
C HIS A 46 -15.88 -8.97 6.61
N LEU A 47 -14.83 -8.73 5.82
CA LEU A 47 -14.69 -7.54 5.00
C LEU A 47 -15.17 -7.79 3.56
N ARG A 48 -15.59 -6.71 2.90
CA ARG A 48 -15.92 -6.73 1.48
C ARG A 48 -14.64 -6.43 0.69
N LEU A 49 -13.89 -7.47 0.39
CA LEU A 49 -12.61 -7.34 -0.33
C LEU A 49 -12.85 -7.15 -1.82
N ARG A 50 -12.19 -6.15 -2.41
CA ARG A 50 -12.10 -5.99 -3.87
C ARG A 50 -10.64 -5.82 -4.27
N ALA A 51 -10.22 -6.45 -5.35
CA ALA A 51 -8.88 -6.31 -5.88
C ALA A 51 -8.88 -5.52 -7.18
N ALA A 52 -7.83 -4.72 -7.36
CA ALA A 52 -7.57 -3.99 -8.60
C ALA A 52 -6.19 -4.36 -9.13
N ILE A 53 -6.14 -4.77 -10.40
CA ILE A 53 -4.91 -5.00 -11.16
C ILE A 53 -4.74 -3.83 -12.10
N VAL A 54 -3.59 -3.15 -12.04
CA VAL A 54 -3.31 -2.04 -12.98
C VAL A 54 -2.53 -2.59 -14.16
N ASP A 55 -3.15 -2.60 -15.34
CA ASP A 55 -2.49 -2.85 -16.61
C ASP A 55 -1.92 -1.53 -17.11
N HIS A 56 -0.59 -1.43 -17.12
CA HIS A 56 0.11 -0.20 -17.52
C HIS A 56 0.25 -0.04 -19.05
N GLY A 57 -0.08 -1.06 -19.85
CA GLY A 57 0.04 -1.01 -21.31
C GLY A 57 1.47 -0.76 -21.82
N LEU A 58 2.50 -0.96 -20.99
CA LEU A 58 3.89 -0.65 -21.33
C LEU A 58 4.52 -1.66 -22.28
N ARG A 59 3.94 -2.87 -22.34
CA ARG A 59 4.38 -3.98 -23.19
C ARG A 59 3.17 -4.66 -23.82
N PRO A 60 3.30 -5.28 -25.01
CA PRO A 60 2.23 -6.01 -25.67
C PRO A 60 1.57 -7.08 -24.78
N ASP A 61 2.36 -7.74 -23.93
CA ASP A 61 1.89 -8.86 -23.10
C ASP A 61 1.21 -8.42 -21.78
N SER A 62 1.23 -7.12 -21.46
CA SER A 62 0.74 -6.57 -20.18
C SER A 62 -0.73 -6.90 -19.92
N ALA A 63 -1.57 -6.87 -20.97
CA ALA A 63 -2.98 -7.23 -20.86
C ALA A 63 -3.18 -8.73 -20.58
N ALA A 64 -2.42 -9.60 -21.24
CA ALA A 64 -2.49 -11.05 -21.02
C ALA A 64 -2.01 -11.42 -19.60
N GLU A 65 -0.96 -10.76 -19.11
CA GLU A 65 -0.49 -10.90 -17.72
C GLU A 65 -1.57 -10.48 -16.73
N ALA A 66 -2.23 -9.33 -16.93
CA ALA A 66 -3.31 -8.86 -16.07
C ALA A 66 -4.49 -9.85 -16.02
N ILE A 67 -4.87 -10.44 -17.16
CA ILE A 67 -5.90 -11.48 -17.23
C ILE A 67 -5.49 -12.74 -16.45
N ALA A 68 -4.25 -13.19 -16.60
CA ALA A 68 -3.73 -14.35 -15.88
C ALA A 68 -3.70 -14.10 -14.35
N VAL A 69 -3.32 -12.90 -13.92
CA VAL A 69 -3.36 -12.51 -12.50
C VAL A 69 -4.79 -12.49 -11.98
N ARG A 70 -5.74 -11.95 -12.76
CA ARG A 70 -7.17 -11.96 -12.40
C ARG A 70 -7.66 -13.39 -12.17
N GLN A 71 -7.40 -14.30 -13.10
CA GLN A 71 -7.80 -15.70 -12.99
C GLN A 71 -7.29 -16.37 -11.70
N ARG A 72 -6.04 -16.08 -11.32
CA ARG A 72 -5.45 -16.60 -10.07
C ARG A 72 -6.12 -16.03 -8.83
N LEU A 73 -6.41 -14.72 -8.81
CA LEU A 73 -7.09 -14.08 -7.69
C LEU A 73 -8.53 -14.58 -7.53
N THR A 74 -9.26 -14.76 -8.64
CA THR A 74 -10.68 -15.17 -8.62
C THR A 74 -10.90 -16.54 -7.98
N ALA A 75 -9.86 -17.35 -7.80
CA ALA A 75 -9.93 -18.62 -7.07
C ALA A 75 -10.25 -18.46 -5.57
N PHE A 76 -9.90 -17.31 -4.96
CA PHE A 76 -10.12 -17.05 -3.54
C PHE A 76 -10.67 -15.65 -3.22
N LEU A 77 -10.73 -14.77 -4.22
CA LEU A 77 -11.27 -13.41 -4.11
C LEU A 77 -12.05 -13.08 -5.40
N PRO A 78 -13.39 -13.11 -5.39
CA PRO A 78 -14.19 -13.03 -6.62
C PRO A 78 -14.26 -11.63 -7.24
N ASP A 79 -14.25 -10.57 -6.42
CA ASP A 79 -14.35 -9.18 -6.88
C ASP A 79 -12.97 -8.65 -7.35
N VAL A 80 -12.63 -8.86 -8.62
CA VAL A 80 -11.34 -8.44 -9.20
C VAL A 80 -11.55 -7.62 -10.47
N ASP A 81 -11.11 -6.36 -10.44
CA ASP A 81 -11.15 -5.43 -11.56
C ASP A 81 -9.77 -5.27 -12.21
N ILE A 82 -9.72 -5.15 -13.54
CA ILE A 82 -8.52 -4.75 -14.28
C ILE A 82 -8.68 -3.29 -14.67
N LEU A 83 -7.73 -2.45 -14.26
CA LEU A 83 -7.67 -1.02 -14.54
C LEU A 83 -6.63 -0.78 -15.62
N THR A 84 -7.09 -0.56 -16.85
CA THR A 84 -6.19 -0.28 -17.98
C THR A 84 -5.80 1.19 -18.02
N TRP A 85 -4.50 1.45 -18.03
CA TRP A 85 -3.97 2.78 -18.27
C TRP A 85 -3.80 3.02 -19.77
N ASN A 86 -4.51 4.00 -20.32
CA ASN A 86 -4.33 4.44 -21.69
C ASN A 86 -3.71 5.85 -21.71
N PRO A 87 -2.37 5.99 -21.69
CA PRO A 87 -1.75 7.30 -21.71
C PRO A 87 -1.97 7.99 -23.07
N PRO A 88 -2.23 9.30 -23.11
CA PRO A 88 -2.36 10.05 -24.37
C PRO A 88 -1.01 10.22 -25.12
N PHE A 89 0.07 9.60 -24.65
CA PHE A 89 1.42 9.71 -25.19
C PHE A 89 2.22 8.41 -24.98
N ALA A 90 3.22 8.17 -25.85
CA ALA A 90 4.17 7.07 -25.67
C ALA A 90 4.99 7.24 -24.37
N VAL A 91 5.14 6.17 -23.59
CA VAL A 91 5.88 6.20 -22.31
C VAL A 91 7.38 6.01 -22.58
N THR A 92 8.18 7.06 -22.40
CA THR A 92 9.65 6.99 -22.44
C THR A 92 10.26 6.81 -21.05
N VAL A 93 11.52 6.35 -20.95
CA VAL A 93 12.22 5.99 -19.70
C VAL A 93 12.23 7.10 -18.63
N GLY A 94 12.19 8.38 -19.03
CA GLY A 94 12.04 9.52 -18.10
C GLY A 94 10.64 9.69 -17.48
N ARG A 95 9.68 8.81 -17.78
CA ARG A 95 8.26 8.91 -17.39
C ARG A 95 7.81 7.82 -16.41
N LEU A 96 8.72 7.02 -15.84
CA LEU A 96 8.38 6.04 -14.79
C LEU A 96 7.67 6.68 -13.60
N GLU A 97 8.06 7.89 -13.21
CA GLU A 97 7.38 8.62 -12.13
C GLU A 97 5.95 9.00 -12.52
N LYS A 98 5.70 9.33 -13.80
CA LYS A 98 4.35 9.57 -14.32
C LYS A 98 3.52 8.29 -14.33
N ALA A 99 4.11 7.14 -14.67
CA ALA A 99 3.43 5.84 -14.58
C ALA A 99 3.08 5.47 -13.13
N ARG A 100 3.97 5.80 -12.18
CA ARG A 100 3.72 5.63 -10.74
C ARG A 100 2.56 6.50 -10.27
N LEU A 101 2.54 7.79 -10.64
CA LEU A 101 1.43 8.69 -10.31
C LEU A 101 0.11 8.26 -10.98
N ALA A 102 0.17 7.82 -12.24
CA ALA A 102 -0.98 7.28 -12.96
C ALA A 102 -1.58 6.05 -12.26
N ARG A 103 -0.73 5.16 -11.71
CA ARG A 103 -1.17 4.03 -10.89
C ARG A 103 -2.04 4.47 -9.71
N PHE A 104 -1.54 5.43 -8.94
CA PHE A 104 -2.27 5.95 -7.77
C PHE A 104 -3.57 6.63 -8.19
N GLY A 105 -3.57 7.39 -9.30
CA GLY A 105 -4.77 8.01 -9.85
C GLY A 105 -5.84 7.01 -10.29
N LEU A 106 -5.44 5.94 -11.01
CA LEU A 106 -6.35 4.86 -11.42
C LEU A 106 -6.96 4.16 -10.22
N LEU A 107 -6.12 3.81 -9.23
CA LEU A 107 -6.57 3.17 -8.00
C LEU A 107 -7.52 4.07 -7.20
N ALA A 108 -7.24 5.38 -7.10
CA ALA A 108 -8.10 6.33 -6.41
C ALA A 108 -9.47 6.48 -7.10
N ASN A 109 -9.47 6.59 -8.43
CA ASN A 109 -10.72 6.66 -9.20
C ASN A 109 -11.56 5.39 -9.08
N TRP A 110 -10.91 4.23 -9.15
CA TRP A 110 -11.55 2.94 -8.91
C TRP A 110 -12.13 2.87 -7.49
N ALA A 111 -11.35 3.23 -6.47
CA ALA A 111 -11.81 3.23 -5.09
C ALA A 111 -13.05 4.10 -4.90
N ARG A 112 -13.05 5.32 -5.47
CA ARG A 112 -14.19 6.24 -5.42
C ARG A 112 -15.44 5.63 -6.05
N ALA A 113 -15.31 5.03 -7.22
CA ALA A 113 -16.43 4.39 -7.92
C ALA A 113 -17.01 3.19 -7.15
N GLN A 114 -16.21 2.54 -6.31
CA GLN A 114 -16.59 1.36 -5.54
C GLN A 114 -16.94 1.67 -4.07
N GLY A 115 -16.89 2.94 -3.64
CA GLY A 115 -17.10 3.33 -2.25
C GLY A 115 -16.03 2.78 -1.29
N ILE A 116 -14.79 2.63 -1.77
CA ILE A 116 -13.65 2.12 -1.01
C ILE A 116 -12.82 3.30 -0.50
N LEU A 117 -12.63 3.39 0.82
CA LEU A 117 -11.78 4.42 1.43
C LEU A 117 -10.31 3.99 1.58
N ARG A 118 -10.07 2.69 1.79
CA ARG A 118 -8.73 2.15 2.10
C ARG A 118 -8.27 1.20 1.02
N ILE A 119 -7.04 1.39 0.52
CA ILE A 119 -6.37 0.49 -0.42
C ILE A 119 -5.08 -0.04 0.22
N TRP A 120 -4.93 -1.36 0.27
CA TRP A 120 -3.68 -1.98 0.71
C TRP A 120 -2.74 -2.27 -0.45
N LEU A 121 -1.46 -2.02 -0.22
CA LEU A 121 -0.36 -2.21 -1.16
C LEU A 121 0.62 -3.25 -0.62
N GLY A 122 1.12 -4.12 -1.50
CA GLY A 122 2.06 -5.20 -1.16
C GLY A 122 3.51 -4.74 -0.94
N HIS A 123 3.75 -3.57 -0.34
CA HIS A 123 5.11 -3.12 -0.02
C HIS A 123 5.62 -3.79 1.25
N HIS A 124 6.87 -4.23 1.24
CA HIS A 124 7.47 -5.06 2.29
C HIS A 124 8.76 -4.48 2.90
N ALA A 125 9.38 -5.19 3.84
CA ALA A 125 10.57 -4.72 4.57
C ALA A 125 11.77 -4.45 3.64
N ASP A 126 11.99 -5.29 2.64
CA ASP A 126 13.08 -5.08 1.69
C ASP A 126 12.85 -3.83 0.82
N ASP A 127 11.59 -3.51 0.46
CA ASP A 127 11.25 -2.25 -0.23
C ASP A 127 11.59 -1.02 0.64
N GLN A 128 11.44 -1.15 1.97
CA GLN A 128 11.82 -0.12 2.92
C GLN A 128 13.33 0.09 2.92
N ALA A 129 14.09 -1.00 3.04
CA ALA A 129 15.55 -0.95 3.01
C ALA A 129 16.06 -0.32 1.70
N GLU A 130 15.52 -0.73 0.56
CA GLU A 130 15.82 -0.13 -0.75
C GLU A 130 15.52 1.38 -0.78
N THR A 131 14.37 1.78 -0.26
CA THR A 131 13.97 3.19 -0.25
C THR A 131 14.89 4.04 0.61
N ILE A 132 15.28 3.54 1.78
CA ILE A 132 16.20 4.22 2.69
C ILE A 132 17.58 4.34 2.04
N ALA A 133 18.11 3.24 1.48
CA ALA A 133 19.40 3.23 0.80
C ALA A 133 19.44 4.22 -0.37
N LEU A 134 18.39 4.26 -1.21
CA LEU A 134 18.28 5.21 -2.32
C LEU A 134 18.27 6.68 -1.85
N ARG A 135 17.61 6.98 -0.74
CA ARG A 135 17.54 8.34 -0.20
C ARG A 135 18.85 8.75 0.44
N GLN A 136 19.50 7.86 1.18
CA GLN A 136 20.84 8.07 1.73
C GLN A 136 21.87 8.36 0.62
N ALA A 137 21.86 7.55 -0.45
CA ALA A 137 22.75 7.75 -1.60
C ALA A 137 22.55 9.11 -2.31
N ARG A 138 21.39 9.76 -2.14
CA ARG A 138 21.08 11.08 -2.70
C ARG A 138 21.46 12.25 -1.79
N GLY A 139 22.13 12.01 -0.67
CA GLY A 139 22.62 13.07 0.23
C GLY A 139 21.54 13.81 1.00
N THR A 140 20.31 13.30 1.05
CA THR A 140 19.28 13.84 1.95
C THR A 140 19.67 13.46 3.38
N GLY A 141 19.93 14.44 4.26
CA GLY A 141 20.44 14.25 5.63
C GLY A 141 19.55 13.40 6.57
N ALA A 142 19.46 13.71 7.86
CA ALA A 142 18.71 12.87 8.83
C ALA A 142 17.23 12.59 8.43
N VAL A 143 16.60 13.48 7.66
CA VAL A 143 15.24 13.31 7.10
C VAL A 143 15.22 12.28 5.94
N GLY A 144 16.34 12.13 5.24
CA GLY A 144 16.55 11.20 4.14
C GLY A 144 16.65 9.73 4.52
N ALA A 145 16.99 9.44 5.78
CA ALA A 145 17.00 8.07 6.29
C ALA A 145 15.59 7.52 6.58
N ARG A 146 14.54 8.33 6.40
CA ARG A 146 13.15 7.88 6.60
C ARG A 146 12.75 6.94 5.46
N GLY A 147 12.10 5.83 5.79
CA GLY A 147 11.53 4.90 4.83
C GLY A 147 10.20 5.36 4.22
N MET A 148 9.41 4.45 3.66
CA MET A 148 8.02 4.73 3.29
C MET A 148 7.16 4.80 4.56
N ALA A 149 6.24 5.77 4.60
CA ALA A 149 5.21 5.79 5.63
C ALA A 149 4.29 4.56 5.47
N ARG A 150 3.76 4.04 6.58
CA ARG A 150 2.79 2.93 6.55
C ARG A 150 1.49 3.32 5.87
N ARG A 151 1.11 4.59 5.99
CA ARG A 151 -0.08 5.16 5.39
C ARG A 151 0.27 6.38 4.55
N ARG A 152 -0.46 6.57 3.46
CA ARG A 152 -0.45 7.76 2.63
C ARG A 152 -1.91 8.18 2.43
N VAL A 153 -2.23 9.39 2.86
CA VAL A 153 -3.58 9.96 2.73
C VAL A 153 -3.62 10.80 1.46
N ASP A 154 -4.39 10.35 0.47
CA ASP A 154 -4.77 11.14 -0.69
C ASP A 154 -6.21 11.68 -0.46
N PRO A 155 -6.71 12.67 -1.24
CA PRO A 155 -7.99 13.33 -0.95
C PRO A 155 -9.20 12.40 -0.82
N ASP A 156 -9.25 11.33 -1.61
CA ASP A 156 -10.38 10.40 -1.67
C ASP A 156 -10.09 9.01 -1.09
N VAL A 157 -8.81 8.70 -0.85
CA VAL A 157 -8.38 7.33 -0.55
C VAL A 157 -7.14 7.31 0.34
N ILE A 158 -7.07 6.30 1.20
CA ILE A 158 -5.93 6.04 2.08
C ILE A 158 -5.20 4.80 1.57
N PHE A 159 -3.95 4.96 1.17
CA PHE A 159 -3.08 3.86 0.80
C PHE A 159 -2.32 3.36 2.02
N GLU A 160 -2.44 2.08 2.33
CA GLU A 160 -1.81 1.45 3.49
C GLU A 160 -0.89 0.30 3.06
N ARG A 161 0.14 0.06 3.86
CA ARG A 161 1.19 -0.94 3.58
C ARG A 161 1.31 -1.90 4.76
N PRO A 162 0.40 -2.88 4.91
CA PRO A 162 0.39 -3.78 6.07
C PRO A 162 1.61 -4.69 6.15
N LEU A 163 2.32 -4.90 5.03
CA LEU A 163 3.46 -5.81 4.94
C LEU A 163 4.83 -5.15 5.21
N LEU A 164 4.89 -3.87 5.60
CA LEU A 164 6.17 -3.14 5.71
C LEU A 164 7.20 -3.77 6.65
N ASP A 165 6.78 -4.57 7.61
CA ASP A 165 7.68 -5.23 8.57
C ASP A 165 7.93 -6.70 8.21
N TRP A 166 7.36 -7.17 7.09
CA TRP A 166 7.46 -8.56 6.66
C TRP A 166 8.54 -8.69 5.59
N PRO A 167 9.43 -9.70 5.69
CA PRO A 167 10.50 -9.90 4.72
C PRO A 167 9.96 -10.46 3.40
N LYS A 168 10.57 -10.06 2.28
CA LYS A 168 10.27 -10.56 0.93
C LYS A 168 10.29 -12.09 0.87
N GLN A 169 11.35 -12.70 1.41
CA GLN A 169 11.53 -14.14 1.37
C GLN A 169 10.37 -14.88 2.06
N GLY A 170 9.90 -14.34 3.19
CA GLY A 170 8.72 -14.87 3.87
C GLY A 170 7.48 -14.89 2.98
N LEU A 171 7.21 -13.79 2.27
CA LEU A 171 6.07 -13.67 1.35
C LEU A 171 6.15 -14.68 0.19
N VAL A 172 7.35 -14.88 -0.36
CA VAL A 172 7.60 -15.88 -1.40
C VAL A 172 7.36 -17.30 -0.88
N ASP A 173 7.89 -17.63 0.29
CA ASP A 173 7.72 -18.96 0.89
C ASP A 173 6.27 -19.22 1.29
N TYR A 174 5.55 -18.18 1.76
CA TYR A 174 4.12 -18.25 1.99
C TYR A 174 3.35 -18.58 0.71
N CYS A 175 3.60 -17.86 -0.39
CA CYS A 175 2.97 -18.15 -1.68
C CYS A 175 3.22 -19.59 -2.13
N ARG A 176 4.46 -20.08 -2.01
CA ARG A 176 4.81 -21.47 -2.34
C ARG A 176 4.05 -22.48 -1.47
N ALA A 177 4.03 -22.26 -0.15
CA ALA A 177 3.34 -23.14 0.79
C ALA A 177 1.82 -23.18 0.57
N GLN A 178 1.22 -22.10 0.06
CA GLN A 178 -0.20 -22.02 -0.27
C GLN A 178 -0.52 -22.42 -1.73
N GLY A 179 0.48 -22.86 -2.52
CA GLY A 179 0.28 -23.21 -3.93
C GLY A 179 -0.08 -22.01 -4.83
N LEU A 180 0.20 -20.78 -4.40
CA LEU A 180 -0.09 -19.58 -5.17
C LEU A 180 0.95 -19.41 -6.28
N SER A 181 0.50 -19.51 -7.52
CA SER A 181 1.32 -19.22 -8.69
C SER A 181 1.52 -17.71 -8.85
N PHE A 182 2.75 -17.24 -8.93
CA PHE A 182 3.09 -15.82 -9.11
C PHE A 182 4.10 -15.63 -10.25
N VAL A 183 4.11 -14.43 -10.83
CA VAL A 183 5.11 -14.06 -11.85
C VAL A 183 6.30 -13.40 -11.17
N LEU A 184 7.50 -13.86 -11.50
CA LEU A 184 8.73 -13.13 -11.21
C LEU A 184 9.00 -12.19 -12.38
N ASP A 185 8.65 -10.91 -12.22
CA ASP A 185 8.91 -9.91 -13.26
C ASP A 185 10.43 -9.74 -13.47
N PRO A 186 10.97 -10.05 -14.67
CA PRO A 186 12.39 -9.96 -14.95
C PRO A 186 12.94 -8.52 -14.86
N THR A 187 12.09 -7.50 -14.99
CA THR A 187 12.52 -6.09 -14.84
C THR A 187 12.78 -5.66 -13.41
N ASN A 188 12.34 -6.44 -12.41
CA ASN A 188 12.66 -6.17 -10.99
C ASN A 188 14.16 -6.27 -10.67
N ASN A 189 14.94 -6.95 -11.53
CA ASN A 189 16.38 -7.14 -11.39
C ASN A 189 17.19 -6.38 -12.45
N ASP A 190 16.56 -5.46 -13.20
CA ASP A 190 17.26 -4.71 -14.24
C ASP A 190 18.26 -3.72 -13.62
N PRO A 191 19.58 -3.92 -13.79
CA PRO A 191 20.61 -3.08 -13.17
C PRO A 191 20.62 -1.64 -13.72
N ARG A 192 19.91 -1.38 -14.83
CA ARG A 192 19.72 -0.04 -15.39
C ARG A 192 18.75 0.81 -14.56
N THR A 193 17.99 0.19 -13.67
CA THR A 193 17.14 0.90 -12.70
C THR A 193 17.91 1.09 -11.40
N GLY A 194 17.76 2.26 -10.76
CA GLY A 194 18.41 2.50 -9.45
C GLY A 194 18.05 1.48 -8.38
N ARG A 195 16.87 0.84 -8.47
CA ARG A 195 16.45 -0.26 -7.58
C ARG A 195 17.08 -1.60 -7.95
N GLY A 196 17.10 -1.96 -9.23
CA GLY A 196 17.72 -3.22 -9.67
C GLY A 196 19.23 -3.24 -9.43
N LEU A 197 19.91 -2.09 -9.53
CA LEU A 197 21.33 -1.98 -9.17
C LEU A 197 21.57 -2.25 -7.68
N LEU A 198 20.74 -1.66 -6.79
CA LEU A 198 20.83 -1.91 -5.35
C LEU A 198 20.55 -3.37 -4.99
N ARG A 199 19.57 -4.01 -5.66
CA ARG A 199 19.26 -5.43 -5.46
C ARG A 199 20.41 -6.35 -5.86
N GLN A 200 21.17 -6.01 -6.89
CA GLN A 200 22.39 -6.77 -7.25
C GLN A 200 23.54 -6.54 -6.28
N GLN A 201 23.61 -5.37 -5.65
CA GLN A 201 24.69 -5.00 -4.73
C GLN A 201 24.44 -5.42 -3.27
N ALA A 202 23.19 -5.66 -2.88
CA ALA A 202 22.84 -6.06 -1.52
C ALA A 202 23.09 -7.56 -1.28
N ALA A 203 24.06 -7.89 -0.42
CA ALA A 203 24.40 -9.28 -0.07
C ALA A 203 23.51 -9.89 1.05
N ALA A 204 22.66 -9.10 1.73
CA ALA A 204 21.71 -9.59 2.74
C ALA A 204 20.64 -8.50 3.06
N PRO A 205 19.42 -8.87 3.51
CA PRO A 205 18.42 -7.90 3.94
C PRO A 205 18.89 -7.20 5.22
N ALA A 206 19.19 -5.90 5.12
CA ALA A 206 19.53 -5.09 6.30
C ALA A 206 18.27 -4.80 7.12
N THR A 207 18.27 -5.17 8.40
CA THR A 207 17.25 -4.78 9.36
C THR A 207 17.47 -3.30 9.71
N VAL A 208 16.81 -2.40 8.99
CA VAL A 208 16.91 -0.97 9.27
C VAL A 208 15.93 -0.60 10.37
N SER A 209 16.44 -0.10 11.50
CA SER A 209 15.60 0.33 12.63
C SER A 209 14.81 1.60 12.28
N ARG A 210 13.53 1.60 12.70
CA ARG A 210 12.56 2.64 12.41
C ARG A 210 12.73 3.84 13.37
N PRO A 211 12.73 5.10 12.88
CA PRO A 211 12.60 6.25 13.76
C PRO A 211 11.16 6.36 14.33
N PRO A 212 10.98 6.87 15.56
CA PRO A 212 9.67 6.93 16.23
C PRO A 212 8.66 7.81 15.47
N GLU A 213 7.36 7.47 15.59
CA GLU A 213 6.27 8.31 15.09
C GLU A 213 6.13 9.60 15.94
N PRO A 214 5.71 10.73 15.34
CA PRO A 214 5.57 11.99 16.08
C PRO A 214 4.46 11.93 17.15
N SER A 215 4.66 12.63 18.27
CA SER A 215 3.66 12.84 19.33
C SER A 215 2.83 14.11 19.09
N VAL A 216 1.60 14.13 19.63
CA VAL A 216 0.58 15.19 19.40
C VAL A 216 0.54 16.21 20.56
N ASP A 217 0.33 17.48 20.24
CA ASP A 217 0.16 18.60 21.19
C ASP A 217 -1.12 18.47 22.04
N PRO A 218 -1.05 18.59 23.38
CA PRO A 218 -2.19 18.48 24.30
C PRO A 218 -3.32 19.52 24.08
N SER A 219 -3.02 20.69 23.53
CA SER A 219 -3.99 21.78 23.34
C SER A 219 -5.08 21.46 22.31
N VAL A 220 -4.76 20.63 21.31
CA VAL A 220 -5.69 20.15 20.28
C VAL A 220 -6.73 19.15 20.85
N ARG A 221 -6.42 18.45 21.95
CA ARG A 221 -7.37 17.53 22.62
C ARG A 221 -8.53 18.26 23.29
N ALA A 222 -8.34 19.51 23.73
CA ALA A 222 -9.33 20.24 24.52
C ALA A 222 -10.49 20.81 23.68
N SER A 223 -10.26 21.12 22.41
CA SER A 223 -11.23 21.73 21.48
C SER A 223 -12.17 20.73 20.80
N ALA A 224 -11.94 19.42 20.94
CA ALA A 224 -12.59 18.38 20.15
C ALA A 224 -13.63 17.55 20.94
N ARG A 225 -14.62 18.23 21.56
CA ARG A 225 -15.73 17.51 22.25
C ARG A 225 -16.54 16.69 21.24
N GLY A 226 -16.59 15.37 21.43
CA GLY A 226 -17.28 14.45 20.51
C GLY A 226 -16.39 13.88 19.39
N VAL A 227 -15.08 14.14 19.46
CA VAL A 227 -14.06 13.56 18.60
C VAL A 227 -13.25 12.54 19.40
N VAL A 228 -13.24 11.29 18.95
CA VAL A 228 -12.37 10.23 19.48
C VAL A 228 -11.15 10.16 18.56
N THR A 229 -10.01 10.61 19.07
CA THR A 229 -8.75 10.53 18.32
C THR A 229 -8.08 9.18 18.54
N ASP A 230 -7.52 8.64 17.48
CA ASP A 230 -6.76 7.39 17.48
C ASP A 230 -5.26 7.69 17.40
N PRO A 231 -4.39 6.97 18.16
CA PRO A 231 -2.94 7.08 18.04
C PRO A 231 -2.41 6.86 16.62
N MET A 232 -3.21 6.22 15.76
CA MET A 232 -2.94 5.99 14.36
C MET A 232 -3.43 7.16 13.50
N GLY A 233 -3.54 8.38 14.01
CA GLY A 233 -3.82 9.58 13.19
C GLY A 233 -5.21 9.61 12.56
N TYR A 234 -6.20 9.05 13.23
CA TYR A 234 -7.62 9.19 12.88
C TYR A 234 -8.35 9.98 13.95
N ALA A 235 -9.51 10.49 13.56
CA ALA A 235 -10.45 11.12 14.46
C ALA A 235 -11.85 10.67 14.06
N TRP A 236 -12.56 9.96 14.93
CA TRP A 236 -13.98 9.69 14.76
C TRP A 236 -14.77 10.82 15.38
N CYS A 237 -15.59 11.51 14.59
CA CYS A 237 -16.53 12.49 15.10
C CYS A 237 -17.96 12.02 14.86
N ARG A 238 -18.90 12.43 15.71
CA ARG A 238 -20.32 12.31 15.37
C ARG A 238 -20.61 13.30 14.24
N SER A 239 -21.39 12.89 13.24
CA SER A 239 -21.71 13.70 12.06
C SER A 239 -22.39 15.04 12.38
N ASN A 240 -22.98 15.17 13.57
CA ASN A 240 -23.61 16.39 14.07
C ASN A 240 -22.74 17.18 15.08
N ALA A 241 -21.50 16.75 15.33
CA ALA A 241 -20.64 17.33 16.36
C ALA A 241 -19.58 18.29 15.83
N LEU A 242 -19.39 18.40 14.51
CA LEU A 242 -18.39 19.30 13.92
C LEU A 242 -19.07 20.33 13.01
N ASP A 243 -18.83 21.60 13.30
CA ASP A 243 -19.05 22.66 12.32
C ASP A 243 -17.92 22.68 11.27
N GLU A 244 -18.15 23.42 10.18
CA GLU A 244 -17.25 23.47 9.03
C GLU A 244 -15.84 23.99 9.41
N ALA A 245 -15.77 24.91 10.37
CA ALA A 245 -14.53 25.46 10.89
C ALA A 245 -13.72 24.40 11.66
N THR A 246 -14.37 23.59 12.49
CA THR A 246 -13.73 22.52 13.27
C THR A 246 -13.31 21.36 12.38
N LEU A 247 -14.11 21.03 11.36
CA LEU A 247 -13.76 20.01 10.36
C LEU A 247 -12.52 20.39 9.56
N SER A 248 -12.39 21.66 9.17
CA SER A 248 -11.22 22.19 8.46
C SER A 248 -9.95 22.08 9.31
N ALA A 249 -10.02 22.45 10.60
CA ALA A 249 -8.92 22.36 11.54
C ALA A 249 -8.46 20.90 11.79
N VAL A 250 -9.40 19.96 11.96
CA VAL A 250 -9.09 18.53 12.13
C VAL A 250 -8.51 17.92 10.85
N THR A 251 -8.97 18.35 9.68
CA THR A 251 -8.46 17.87 8.38
C THR A 251 -7.04 18.37 8.11
N ALA A 252 -6.72 19.62 8.48
CA ALA A 252 -5.36 20.15 8.42
C ALA A 252 -4.39 19.36 9.32
N TRP A 253 -4.86 18.93 10.49
CA TRP A 253 -4.08 18.12 11.43
C TRP A 253 -3.81 16.69 10.91
N VAL A 254 -4.82 15.99 10.37
CA VAL A 254 -4.66 14.63 9.81
C VAL A 254 -3.72 14.61 8.58
N ARG A 255 -3.59 15.73 7.87
CA ARG A 255 -2.70 15.87 6.72
C ARG A 255 -1.23 16.15 7.09
N GLY A 256 -0.91 16.26 8.38
CA GLY A 256 0.46 16.43 8.87
C GLY A 256 1.05 17.79 8.52
N GLY A 257 0.48 18.85 9.12
CA GLY A 257 1.10 20.18 9.14
C GLY A 257 2.56 20.15 9.59
#